data_AF-A0A6J6D646-F1
#
_entry.id   AF-A0A6J6D646-F1
#
_cell.length_a   1.000
_cell.length_b   1.000
_cell.length_c   1.000
_cell.angle_alpha   90.00
_cell.angle_beta   90.00
_cell.angle_gamma   90.00
#
_symmetry.space_group_name_H-M   'P 1'
#
loop_
_entity.id
_entity.type
_entity.pdbx_description
1 polymer ?
#
loop_
_entity_poly.entity_id
_entity_poly.type
_entity_poly.pdbx_seq_one_letter_code
_entity_poly.pdbx_strand_id
1 'polypeptide(L)'
;MPEFVIAGLNPNFVGYEQAWALQREVHSDVSKGIKPDTVLLLEHSSVFTAGKRTEESERPMDGTPVIDVDRGGKITWHGPGQLVGYPIMRLPQPIDVVGYVRWLEQVLIDTVAEFGLKTERVEGRSGVWAPIGDTHVKIAAIGIRVSEHTTMHGFALNCNNSLEPYETIIACGIRDAKNSTISELTGKEVTPAMAAEVVRKHLHQIGKVEF
;
A
#
# COMPACT_ATOMS: atom_id res chain seq x y z
N MET A 1 15.75 -3.68 -13.19
CA MET A 1 14.71 -4.13 -12.25
C MET A 1 15.03 -3.53 -10.90
N PRO A 2 14.02 -3.16 -10.09
CA PRO A 2 14.30 -2.64 -8.75
C PRO A 2 14.94 -3.72 -7.88
N GLU A 3 15.72 -3.29 -6.91
CA GLU A 3 16.18 -4.13 -5.80
C GLU A 3 15.02 -4.34 -4.82
N PHE A 4 14.87 -5.54 -4.28
CA PHE A 4 13.85 -5.85 -3.27
C PHE A 4 14.50 -6.10 -1.92
N VAL A 5 14.00 -5.42 -0.90
CA VAL A 5 14.46 -5.57 0.48
C VAL A 5 13.28 -5.98 1.35
N ILE A 6 13.37 -7.15 1.99
CA ILE A 6 12.44 -7.55 3.04
C ILE A 6 12.91 -6.89 4.34
N ALA A 7 12.27 -5.80 4.75
CA ALA A 7 12.69 -5.04 5.92
C ALA A 7 12.18 -5.65 7.24
N GLY A 8 11.08 -6.41 7.19
CA GLY A 8 10.58 -7.18 8.32
C GLY A 8 9.19 -7.73 8.06
N LEU A 9 9.02 -9.04 8.20
CA LEU A 9 7.74 -9.76 8.13
C LEU A 9 7.57 -10.57 9.41
N ASN A 10 6.39 -11.14 9.64
CA ASN A 10 6.10 -12.02 10.78
C ASN A 10 7.28 -13.01 11.04
N PRO A 11 7.82 -13.09 12.27
CA PRO A 11 7.39 -12.42 13.52
C PRO A 11 8.05 -11.07 13.82
N ASN A 12 8.83 -10.50 12.90
CA ASN A 12 9.64 -9.31 13.09
C ASN A 12 8.98 -8.08 12.43
N PHE A 13 7.96 -7.54 13.08
CA PHE A 13 7.27 -6.34 12.60
C PHE A 13 8.12 -5.07 12.78
N VAL A 14 8.00 -4.12 11.85
CA VAL A 14 8.78 -2.88 11.86
C VAL A 14 7.94 -1.73 12.40
N GLY A 15 8.47 -0.96 13.35
CA GLY A 15 7.83 0.26 13.83
C GLY A 15 7.68 1.28 12.69
N TYR A 16 6.56 1.99 12.63
CA TYR A 16 6.27 2.89 11.50
C TYR A 16 7.34 3.97 11.31
N GLU A 17 7.75 4.65 12.38
CA GLU A 17 8.77 5.70 12.32
C GLU A 17 10.15 5.16 11.88
N GLN A 18 10.50 3.94 12.30
CA GLN A 18 11.73 3.29 11.89
C GLN A 18 11.74 3.00 10.38
N ALA A 19 10.64 2.45 9.86
CA ALA A 19 10.50 2.23 8.42
C ALA A 19 10.45 3.55 7.65
N TRP A 20 9.85 4.60 8.21
CA TRP A 20 9.80 5.91 7.57
C TRP A 20 11.18 6.56 7.48
N ALA A 21 12.02 6.39 8.52
CA ALA A 21 13.43 6.79 8.46
C ALA A 21 14.18 6.01 7.37
N LEU A 22 13.99 4.69 7.29
CA LEU A 22 14.58 3.86 6.25
C LEU A 22 14.12 4.30 4.84
N GLN A 23 12.84 4.61 4.65
CA GLN A 23 12.33 5.14 3.39
C GLN A 23 13.05 6.42 2.97
N ARG A 24 13.30 7.35 3.91
CA ARG A 24 14.00 8.61 3.62
C ARG A 24 15.46 8.39 3.24
N GLU A 25 16.14 7.45 3.90
CA GLU A 25 17.52 7.07 3.56
C GLU A 25 17.59 6.50 2.14
N VAL A 26 16.76 5.50 1.85
CA VAL A 26 16.70 4.86 0.53
C VAL A 26 16.27 5.87 -0.54
N HIS A 27 15.30 6.73 -0.26
CA HIS A 27 14.86 7.79 -1.17
C HIS A 27 16.01 8.73 -1.55
N SER A 28 16.80 9.19 -0.58
CA SER A 28 17.98 10.04 -0.84
C SER A 28 18.99 9.35 -1.75
N ASP A 29 19.27 8.06 -1.51
CA ASP A 29 20.24 7.32 -2.33
C ASP A 29 19.73 7.08 -3.76
N VAL A 30 18.45 6.73 -3.90
CA VAL A 30 17.81 6.50 -5.20
C VAL A 30 17.70 7.81 -5.99
N SER A 31 17.28 8.91 -5.36
CA SER A 31 17.10 10.21 -6.05
C SER A 31 18.43 10.76 -6.60
N LYS A 32 19.52 10.50 -5.89
CA LYS A 32 20.90 10.87 -6.30
C LYS A 32 21.54 9.87 -7.27
N GLY A 33 20.89 8.74 -7.54
CA GLY A 33 21.43 7.67 -8.38
C GLY A 33 22.61 6.91 -7.74
N ILE A 34 22.73 6.95 -6.41
CA ILE A 34 23.71 6.18 -5.63
C ILE A 34 23.28 4.71 -5.55
N LYS A 35 21.96 4.48 -5.39
CA LYS A 35 21.33 3.15 -5.41
C LYS A 35 20.40 3.02 -6.61
N PRO A 36 20.18 1.78 -7.12
CA PRO A 36 19.10 1.52 -8.06
C PRO A 36 17.74 1.71 -7.37
N ASP A 37 16.67 1.83 -8.17
CA ASP A 37 15.29 1.76 -7.66
C ASP A 37 15.13 0.63 -6.64
N THR A 38 14.46 0.88 -5.53
CA THR A 38 14.37 -0.08 -4.42
C THR A 38 12.92 -0.22 -3.95
N VAL A 39 12.48 -1.45 -3.71
CA VAL A 39 11.19 -1.74 -3.09
C VAL A 39 11.42 -2.35 -1.71
N LEU A 40 10.94 -1.66 -0.68
CA LEU A 40 10.89 -2.20 0.67
C LEU A 40 9.57 -2.96 0.84
N LEU A 41 9.63 -4.20 1.32
CA LEU A 41 8.46 -5.00 1.67
C LEU A 41 8.52 -5.35 3.16
N LEU A 42 7.43 -5.10 3.88
CA LEU A 42 7.38 -5.31 5.32
C LEU A 42 5.95 -5.44 5.85
N GLU A 43 5.86 -5.78 7.12
CA GLU A 43 4.69 -5.66 7.97
C GLU A 43 4.98 -4.65 9.08
N HIS A 44 3.98 -3.83 9.40
CA HIS A 44 4.05 -2.91 10.53
C HIS A 44 3.51 -3.54 11.82
N SER A 45 4.00 -3.08 12.97
CA SER A 45 3.20 -3.15 14.19
C SER A 45 1.92 -2.32 14.01
N SER A 46 0.84 -2.71 14.69
CA SER A 46 -0.46 -2.01 14.57
C SER A 46 -0.32 -0.50 14.74
N VAL A 47 -0.73 0.27 13.73
CA VAL A 47 -0.54 1.72 13.67
C VAL A 47 -1.57 2.39 12.77
N PHE A 48 -2.10 3.52 13.22
CA PHE A 48 -2.88 4.42 12.38
C PHE A 48 -1.99 5.54 11.82
N THR A 49 -2.16 5.84 10.53
CA THR A 49 -1.43 6.94 9.88
C THR A 49 -2.39 7.88 9.17
N ALA A 50 -2.21 9.18 9.38
CA ALA A 50 -3.02 10.23 8.79
C ALA A 50 -2.24 10.96 7.70
N GLY A 51 -2.65 10.79 6.44
CA GLY A 51 -2.11 11.56 5.32
C GLY A 51 -2.58 13.01 5.34
N LYS A 52 -2.00 13.84 4.46
CA LYS A 52 -2.22 15.30 4.42
C LYS A 52 -3.68 15.77 4.27
N ARG A 53 -4.59 14.90 3.82
CA ARG A 53 -6.01 15.25 3.59
C ARG A 53 -6.94 14.74 4.69
N THR A 54 -6.40 14.15 5.76
CA THR A 54 -7.19 13.59 6.85
C THR A 54 -7.91 14.70 7.61
N GLU A 55 -9.22 14.54 7.77
CA GLU A 55 -10.05 15.43 8.60
C GLU A 55 -10.13 14.89 10.03
N GLU A 56 -10.32 15.77 11.02
CA GLU A 56 -10.35 15.36 12.43
C GLU A 56 -11.46 14.35 12.73
N SER A 57 -12.62 14.50 12.07
CA SER A 57 -13.75 13.57 12.19
C SER A 57 -13.50 12.17 11.60
N GLU A 58 -12.38 11.97 10.91
CA GLU A 58 -12.00 10.67 10.33
C GLU A 58 -11.05 9.89 11.25
N ARG A 59 -10.49 10.54 12.27
CA ARG A 59 -9.59 9.94 13.26
C ARG A 59 -10.36 9.05 14.25
N PRO A 60 -9.69 8.08 14.90
CA PRO A 60 -10.28 7.34 16.02
C PRO A 60 -10.72 8.31 17.13
N MET A 61 -11.95 8.14 17.60
CA MET A 61 -12.54 8.98 18.65
C MET A 61 -12.24 8.46 20.07
N ASP A 62 -11.56 7.32 20.18
CA ASP A 62 -11.24 6.62 21.44
C ASP A 62 -9.86 6.99 22.02
N GLY A 63 -9.14 7.91 21.39
CA GLY A 63 -7.81 8.35 21.80
C GLY A 63 -6.67 7.45 21.29
N THR A 64 -6.95 6.49 20.41
CA THR A 64 -5.90 5.68 19.78
C THR A 64 -4.86 6.57 19.06
N PRO A 65 -3.55 6.38 19.30
CA PRO A 65 -2.51 7.20 18.66
C PRO A 65 -2.53 7.11 17.13
N VAL A 66 -2.36 8.26 16.48
CA VAL A 66 -2.27 8.38 15.02
C VAL A 66 -1.00 9.15 14.66
N ILE A 67 -0.23 8.63 13.71
CA ILE A 67 0.97 9.31 13.21
C ILE A 67 0.60 10.15 11.98
N ASP A 68 0.84 11.45 12.06
CA ASP A 68 0.68 12.33 10.90
C ASP A 68 1.85 12.17 9.93
N VAL A 69 1.53 11.96 8.66
CA VAL A 69 2.50 11.59 7.62
C VAL A 69 2.32 12.42 6.35
N ASP A 70 3.38 12.50 5.56
CA ASP A 70 3.45 13.39 4.40
C ASP A 70 2.98 12.76 3.08
N ARG A 71 2.40 11.54 3.12
CA ARG A 71 1.78 10.90 1.96
C ARG A 71 0.47 11.57 1.56
N GLY A 72 0.09 11.35 0.29
CA GLY A 72 -1.27 11.55 -0.16
C GLY A 72 -2.27 10.64 0.55
N GLY A 73 -3.56 10.90 0.31
CA GLY A 73 -4.65 10.16 0.97
C GLY A 73 -5.03 10.74 2.33
N LYS A 74 -5.99 10.08 2.96
CA LYS A 74 -6.53 10.40 4.29
C LYS A 74 -5.98 9.38 5.31
N ILE A 75 -6.71 9.12 6.38
CA ILE A 75 -6.33 8.13 7.40
C ILE A 75 -6.39 6.69 6.87
N THR A 76 -5.50 5.83 7.38
CA THR A 76 -5.55 4.38 7.20
C THR A 76 -4.90 3.67 8.39
N TRP A 77 -4.97 2.35 8.38
CA TRP A 77 -4.34 1.47 9.37
C TRP A 77 -3.38 0.50 8.69
N HIS A 78 -2.30 0.15 9.41
CA HIS A 78 -1.37 -0.91 9.06
C HIS A 78 -1.11 -1.81 10.27
N GLY A 79 -0.82 -3.08 10.05
CA GLY A 79 -0.49 -4.00 11.12
C GLY A 79 -0.16 -5.42 10.65
N PRO A 80 -0.02 -6.36 11.60
CA PRO A 80 0.26 -7.76 11.30
C PRO A 80 -0.75 -8.38 10.33
N GLY A 81 -0.24 -9.15 9.37
CA GLY A 81 -1.03 -9.79 8.32
C GLY A 81 -1.34 -8.90 7.10
N GLN A 82 -0.85 -7.66 7.09
CA GLN A 82 -0.96 -6.75 5.95
C GLN A 82 0.42 -6.51 5.34
N LEU A 83 0.58 -6.86 4.06
CA LEU A 83 1.82 -6.56 3.35
C LEU A 83 1.86 -5.07 2.99
N VAL A 84 2.85 -4.37 3.51
CA VAL A 84 3.15 -2.98 3.14
C VAL A 84 4.34 -2.98 2.19
N GLY A 85 4.19 -2.26 1.08
CA GLY A 85 5.24 -2.08 0.10
C GLY A 85 5.55 -0.61 -0.13
N TYR A 86 6.83 -0.26 -0.12
CA TYR A 86 7.33 1.07 -0.42
C TYR A 86 8.24 1.02 -1.66
N PRO A 87 7.67 1.12 -2.88
CA PRO A 87 8.47 1.25 -4.09
C PRO A 87 9.03 2.68 -4.16
N ILE A 88 10.33 2.79 -3.94
CA ILE A 88 11.12 4.03 -4.00
C ILE A 88 11.86 4.00 -5.33
N MET A 89 11.25 4.63 -6.33
CA MET A 89 11.63 4.50 -7.73
C MET A 89 11.65 5.88 -8.41
N ARG A 90 12.58 6.06 -9.34
CA ARG A 90 12.63 7.28 -10.16
C ARG A 90 11.53 7.24 -11.22
N LEU A 91 10.70 8.27 -11.27
CA LEU A 91 9.65 8.39 -12.27
C LEU A 91 10.23 8.75 -13.65
N PRO A 92 9.73 8.14 -14.73
CA PRO A 92 10.09 8.55 -16.08
C PRO A 92 9.60 9.97 -16.38
N GLN A 93 10.23 10.61 -17.38
CA GLN A 93 9.83 11.92 -17.87
C GLN A 93 8.93 11.80 -19.11
N PRO A 94 7.87 12.63 -19.23
CA PRO A 94 7.38 13.59 -18.23
C PRO A 94 6.79 12.88 -17.00
N ILE A 95 6.89 13.50 -15.82
CA ILE A 95 6.31 12.95 -14.58
C ILE A 95 4.80 12.78 -14.73
N ASP A 96 4.33 11.55 -14.59
CA ASP A 96 2.91 11.21 -14.51
C ASP A 96 2.62 10.42 -13.22
N VAL A 97 2.19 11.14 -12.18
CA VAL A 97 1.87 10.55 -10.87
C VAL A 97 0.61 9.68 -10.95
N VAL A 98 -0.38 10.08 -11.76
CA VAL A 98 -1.62 9.31 -11.92
C VAL A 98 -1.34 8.01 -12.68
N GLY A 99 -0.54 8.09 -13.74
CA GLY A 99 -0.05 6.92 -14.47
C GLY A 99 0.73 5.96 -13.58
N TYR A 100 1.60 6.48 -12.70
CA TYR A 100 2.30 5.64 -11.72
C TYR A 100 1.34 4.94 -10.74
N VAL A 101 0.34 5.65 -10.20
CA VAL A 101 -0.67 5.02 -9.32
C VAL A 101 -1.43 3.93 -10.07
N ARG A 102 -1.84 4.17 -11.32
CA ARG A 102 -2.51 3.19 -12.16
C ARG A 102 -1.64 1.97 -12.46
N TRP A 103 -0.35 2.17 -12.70
CA TRP A 103 0.62 1.09 -12.83
C TRP A 103 0.71 0.25 -11.57
N LEU A 104 0.81 0.91 -10.40
CA LEU A 104 0.87 0.19 -9.12
C LEU A 104 -0.43 -0.56 -8.82
N GLU A 105 -1.59 0.00 -9.17
CA GLU A 105 -2.87 -0.72 -9.13
C GLU A 105 -2.84 -1.98 -10.00
N GLN A 106 -2.24 -1.92 -11.20
CA GLN A 106 -2.15 -3.08 -12.09
C GLN A 106 -1.29 -4.18 -11.49
N VAL A 107 -0.10 -3.82 -11.00
CA VAL A 107 0.81 -4.74 -10.32
C VAL A 107 0.10 -5.48 -9.21
N LEU A 108 -0.72 -4.78 -8.42
CA LEU A 108 -1.46 -5.36 -7.31
C LEU A 108 -2.66 -6.21 -7.78
N ILE A 109 -3.36 -5.80 -8.85
CA ILE A 109 -4.43 -6.61 -9.47
C ILE A 109 -3.85 -7.94 -9.96
N ASP A 110 -2.73 -7.90 -10.68
CA ASP A 110 -2.06 -9.09 -11.22
C ASP A 110 -1.52 -9.98 -10.09
N THR A 111 -0.98 -9.37 -9.03
CA THR A 111 -0.56 -10.06 -7.80
C THR A 111 -1.72 -10.80 -7.15
N VAL A 112 -2.85 -10.13 -6.95
CA VAL A 112 -4.03 -10.72 -6.29
C VAL A 112 -4.65 -11.84 -7.14
N ALA A 113 -4.58 -11.72 -8.47
CA ALA A 113 -5.06 -12.73 -9.40
C ALA A 113 -4.31 -14.07 -9.26
N GLU A 114 -3.01 -14.09 -8.91
CA GLU A 114 -2.27 -15.34 -8.65
C GLU A 114 -2.82 -16.12 -7.44
N PHE A 115 -3.52 -15.46 -6.51
CA PHE A 115 -4.20 -16.11 -5.40
C PHE A 115 -5.64 -16.56 -5.74
N GLY A 116 -6.07 -16.35 -6.99
CA GLY A 116 -7.39 -16.75 -7.47
C GLY A 116 -8.51 -15.76 -7.14
N LEU A 117 -8.17 -14.53 -6.74
CA LEU A 117 -9.15 -13.48 -6.47
C LEU A 117 -9.17 -12.46 -7.62
N LYS A 118 -10.35 -12.28 -8.22
CA LYS A 118 -10.55 -11.21 -9.22
C LYS A 118 -10.67 -9.87 -8.50
N THR A 119 -9.92 -8.88 -8.97
CA THR A 119 -10.00 -7.49 -8.50
C THR A 119 -9.93 -6.51 -9.66
N GLU A 120 -10.34 -5.27 -9.41
CA GLU A 120 -10.42 -4.20 -10.40
C GLU A 120 -10.21 -2.82 -9.76
N ARG A 121 -10.13 -1.80 -10.62
CA ARG A 121 -10.13 -0.40 -10.21
C ARG A 121 -11.57 0.09 -10.12
N VAL A 122 -11.83 0.98 -9.18
CA VAL A 122 -13.10 1.71 -9.11
C VAL A 122 -12.84 3.18 -9.40
N GLU A 123 -13.58 3.74 -10.36
CA GLU A 123 -13.41 5.13 -10.77
C GLU A 123 -13.52 6.09 -9.56
N GLY A 124 -12.59 7.04 -9.46
CA GLY A 124 -12.52 7.99 -8.34
C GLY A 124 -12.01 7.39 -7.01
N ARG A 125 -11.75 6.07 -6.94
CA ARG A 125 -11.34 5.39 -5.69
C ARG A 125 -10.01 4.65 -5.86
N SER A 126 -8.90 5.34 -5.58
CA SER A 126 -7.56 4.76 -5.70
C SER A 126 -7.37 3.50 -4.84
N GLY A 127 -6.67 2.51 -5.41
CA GLY A 127 -6.43 1.21 -4.81
C GLY A 127 -7.08 0.07 -5.61
N VAL A 128 -7.06 -1.12 -5.01
CA VAL A 128 -7.53 -2.35 -5.66
C VAL A 128 -8.75 -2.89 -4.91
N TRP A 129 -9.78 -3.26 -5.66
CA TRP A 129 -11.10 -3.57 -5.14
C TRP A 129 -11.60 -4.92 -5.67
N ALA A 130 -12.21 -5.73 -4.81
CA ALA A 130 -12.91 -6.95 -5.20
C ALA A 130 -14.42 -6.68 -5.37
N PRO A 131 -15.05 -7.08 -6.48
CA PRO A 131 -16.49 -6.98 -6.64
C PRO A 131 -17.21 -8.01 -5.76
N ILE A 132 -18.22 -7.57 -5.02
CA ILE A 132 -19.08 -8.39 -4.15
C ILE A 132 -20.55 -8.01 -4.42
N GLY A 133 -21.24 -8.85 -5.19
CA GLY A 133 -22.57 -8.52 -5.71
C GLY A 133 -22.52 -7.23 -6.55
N ASP A 134 -23.36 -6.25 -6.19
CA ASP A 134 -23.40 -4.93 -6.84
C ASP A 134 -22.49 -3.89 -6.16
N THR A 135 -21.59 -4.34 -5.28
CA THR A 135 -20.70 -3.47 -4.49
C THR A 135 -19.23 -3.87 -4.61
N HIS A 136 -18.35 -3.12 -3.97
CA HIS A 136 -16.91 -3.37 -3.96
C HIS A 136 -16.35 -3.30 -2.54
N VAL A 137 -15.40 -4.20 -2.25
CA VAL A 137 -14.60 -4.17 -1.02
C VAL A 137 -13.14 -3.93 -1.36
N LYS A 138 -12.46 -3.12 -0.55
CA LYS A 138 -11.07 -2.74 -0.78
C LYS A 138 -10.12 -3.83 -0.32
N ILE A 139 -9.20 -4.23 -1.20
CA ILE A 139 -8.16 -5.23 -0.94
C ILE A 139 -6.79 -4.58 -0.76
N ALA A 140 -6.54 -3.48 -1.47
CA ALA A 140 -5.30 -2.71 -1.30
C ALA A 140 -5.55 -1.21 -1.29
N ALA A 141 -4.88 -0.52 -0.37
CA ALA A 141 -4.77 0.93 -0.34
C ALA A 141 -3.47 1.38 -1.00
N ILE A 142 -3.51 2.51 -1.71
CA ILE A 142 -2.33 3.15 -2.30
C ILE A 142 -2.30 4.60 -1.85
N GLY A 143 -1.15 5.02 -1.32
CA GLY A 143 -0.88 6.37 -0.88
C GLY A 143 0.59 6.67 -1.06
N ILE A 144 0.90 7.57 -1.99
CA ILE A 144 2.27 7.88 -2.38
C ILE A 144 2.60 9.35 -2.17
N ARG A 145 3.89 9.64 -2.17
CA ARG A 145 4.47 10.98 -2.33
C ARG A 145 5.51 10.92 -3.44
N VAL A 146 5.64 12.00 -4.20
CA VAL A 146 6.76 12.19 -5.14
C VAL A 146 7.57 13.38 -4.68
N SER A 147 8.89 13.22 -4.61
CA SER A 147 9.85 14.27 -4.28
C SER A 147 11.13 14.00 -5.05
N GLU A 148 11.77 15.03 -5.62
CA GLU A 148 12.99 14.88 -6.41
C GLU A 148 12.87 13.80 -7.51
N HIS A 149 11.74 13.80 -8.22
CA HIS A 149 11.41 12.81 -9.26
C HIS A 149 11.36 11.35 -8.78
N THR A 150 11.34 11.11 -7.47
CA THR A 150 11.44 9.78 -6.87
C THR A 150 10.25 9.54 -5.93
N THR A 151 9.67 8.34 -5.99
CA THR A 151 8.51 7.96 -5.19
C THR A 151 8.89 7.62 -3.75
N MET A 152 7.94 7.81 -2.84
CA MET A 152 8.02 7.39 -1.44
C MET A 152 6.62 6.97 -0.96
N HIS A 153 6.54 6.24 0.15
CA HIS A 153 5.36 5.47 0.54
C HIS A 153 5.02 4.43 -0.53
N GLY A 154 3.75 4.08 -0.72
CA GLY A 154 3.40 3.00 -1.65
C GLY A 154 2.03 2.43 -1.40
N PHE A 155 1.98 1.13 -1.09
CA PHE A 155 0.75 0.37 -0.96
C PHE A 155 0.67 -0.41 0.34
N ALA A 156 -0.55 -0.78 0.71
CA ALA A 156 -0.88 -1.69 1.79
C ALA A 156 -1.88 -2.71 1.27
N LEU A 157 -1.49 -3.99 1.22
CA LEU A 157 -2.25 -5.10 0.69
C LEU A 157 -2.74 -6.00 1.82
N ASN A 158 -4.06 -6.13 1.95
CA ASN A 158 -4.69 -6.91 2.99
C ASN A 158 -4.59 -8.41 2.70
N CYS A 159 -3.69 -9.11 3.38
CA CYS A 159 -3.41 -10.52 3.12
C CYS A 159 -4.26 -11.42 4.04
N ASN A 160 -3.96 -11.41 5.33
CA ASN A 160 -4.69 -12.14 6.38
C ASN A 160 -4.82 -11.33 7.69
N ASN A 161 -4.67 -10.00 7.63
CA ASN A 161 -4.82 -9.13 8.80
C ASN A 161 -6.25 -9.13 9.36
N SER A 162 -6.38 -8.78 10.66
CA SER A 162 -7.67 -8.39 11.22
C SER A 162 -8.19 -7.12 10.52
N LEU A 163 -9.50 -7.06 10.31
CA LEU A 163 -10.20 -5.90 9.75
C LEU A 163 -10.81 -5.01 10.84
N GLU A 164 -10.85 -5.46 12.10
CA GLU A 164 -11.41 -4.71 13.24
C GLU A 164 -10.85 -3.27 13.35
N PRO A 165 -9.54 -3.00 13.12
CA PRO A 165 -9.03 -1.63 13.19
C PRO A 165 -9.62 -0.68 12.12
N TYR A 166 -10.15 -1.20 11.02
CA TYR A 166 -10.83 -0.37 10.03
C TYR A 166 -12.22 0.09 10.49
N GLU A 167 -12.83 -0.58 11.46
CA GLU A 167 -14.16 -0.22 11.99
C GLU A 167 -14.12 1.04 12.87
N THR A 168 -12.94 1.42 13.35
CA THR A 168 -12.75 2.60 14.23
C THR A 168 -12.43 3.88 13.47
N ILE A 169 -12.30 3.82 12.14
CA ILE A 169 -11.94 4.97 11.29
C ILE A 169 -12.82 5.08 10.04
N ILE A 170 -12.90 6.28 9.48
CA ILE A 170 -13.41 6.47 8.11
C ILE A 170 -12.24 6.35 7.13
N ALA A 171 -11.83 5.11 6.85
CA ALA A 171 -10.65 4.84 6.04
C ALA A 171 -10.76 5.49 4.64
N CYS A 172 -9.69 6.18 4.23
CA CYS A 172 -9.64 6.92 2.96
C CYS A 172 -10.76 7.98 2.76
N GLY A 173 -11.55 8.32 3.78
CA GLY A 173 -12.70 9.24 3.68
C GLY A 173 -13.90 8.68 2.92
N ILE A 174 -13.96 7.37 2.69
CA ILE A 174 -15.03 6.71 1.92
C ILE A 174 -15.95 5.98 2.92
N ARG A 175 -17.06 6.61 3.28
CA ARG A 175 -17.97 6.12 4.35
C ARG A 175 -18.67 4.80 3.99
N ASP A 176 -18.85 4.51 2.72
CA ASP A 176 -19.53 3.33 2.19
C ASP A 176 -18.57 2.22 1.75
N ALA A 177 -17.26 2.44 1.83
CA ALA A 177 -16.27 1.43 1.45
C ALA A 177 -15.96 0.51 2.63
N LYS A 178 -16.12 -0.79 2.41
CA LYS A 178 -15.62 -1.82 3.30
C LYS A 178 -14.24 -2.28 2.84
N ASN A 179 -13.43 -2.76 3.76
CA ASN A 179 -12.18 -3.46 3.46
C ASN A 179 -12.44 -4.97 3.58
N SER A 180 -11.69 -5.78 2.86
CA SER A 180 -11.59 -7.23 3.08
C SER A 180 -10.14 -7.68 2.89
N THR A 181 -9.86 -8.95 3.10
CA THR A 181 -8.55 -9.56 2.88
C THR A 181 -8.60 -10.58 1.75
N ILE A 182 -7.45 -10.86 1.12
CA ILE A 182 -7.36 -11.96 0.14
C ILE A 182 -7.79 -13.28 0.80
N SER A 183 -7.40 -13.50 2.06
CA SER A 183 -7.71 -14.75 2.75
C SER A 183 -9.19 -14.96 3.00
N GLU A 184 -9.89 -13.91 3.42
CA GLU A 184 -11.34 -13.94 3.66
C GLU A 184 -12.12 -14.26 2.38
N LEU A 185 -11.79 -13.60 1.27
CA LEU A 185 -12.53 -13.76 0.01
C LEU A 185 -12.20 -15.05 -0.75
N THR A 186 -11.01 -15.63 -0.53
CA THR A 186 -10.61 -16.88 -1.20
C THR A 186 -10.85 -18.13 -0.34
N GLY A 187 -11.09 -17.95 0.96
CA GLY A 187 -11.18 -19.05 1.93
C GLY A 187 -9.87 -19.81 2.14
N LYS A 188 -8.73 -19.23 1.75
CA LYS A 188 -7.39 -19.81 1.86
C LYS A 188 -6.49 -18.85 2.60
N GLU A 189 -5.56 -19.36 3.40
CA GLU A 189 -4.57 -18.49 4.01
C GLU A 189 -3.61 -17.91 2.96
N VAL A 190 -3.55 -16.58 2.90
CA VAL A 190 -2.60 -15.81 2.12
C VAL A 190 -1.86 -14.89 3.07
N THR A 191 -0.58 -15.17 3.31
CA THR A 191 0.27 -14.38 4.22
C THR A 191 1.00 -13.25 3.49
N PRO A 192 1.47 -12.21 4.19
CA PRO A 192 2.33 -11.19 3.62
C PRO A 192 3.61 -11.74 2.96
N ALA A 193 4.18 -12.82 3.49
CA ALA A 193 5.34 -13.48 2.87
C ALA A 193 5.00 -14.09 1.50
N MET A 194 3.85 -14.75 1.36
CA MET A 194 3.38 -15.28 0.08
C MET A 194 3.10 -14.14 -0.91
N ALA A 195 2.41 -13.10 -0.45
CA ALA A 195 2.12 -11.93 -1.26
C ALA A 195 3.41 -11.21 -1.70
N ALA A 196 4.41 -11.10 -0.84
CA ALA A 196 5.69 -10.47 -1.16
C ALA A 196 6.40 -11.19 -2.31
N GLU A 197 6.42 -12.53 -2.29
CA GLU A 197 7.00 -13.31 -3.39
C GLU A 197 6.27 -13.11 -4.72
N VAL A 198 4.95 -12.96 -4.69
CA VAL A 198 4.18 -12.69 -5.90
C VAL A 198 4.37 -11.25 -6.39
N VAL A 199 4.34 -10.25 -5.50
CA VAL A 199 4.61 -8.85 -5.85
C VAL A 199 5.95 -8.70 -6.56
N ARG A 200 6.98 -9.43 -6.12
CA ARG A 200 8.31 -9.42 -6.75
C ARG A 200 8.30 -9.87 -8.21
N LYS A 201 7.34 -10.70 -8.62
CA LYS A 201 7.17 -11.17 -10.00
C LYS A 201 6.43 -10.18 -10.89
N HIS A 202 5.71 -9.21 -10.33
CA HIS A 202 4.89 -8.26 -11.10
C HIS A 202 5.46 -6.84 -11.06
N LEU A 203 6.07 -6.45 -9.95
CA LEU A 203 6.60 -5.11 -9.72
C LEU A 203 7.99 -4.94 -10.33
N HIS A 204 8.02 -4.67 -11.63
CA HIS A 204 9.27 -4.46 -12.36
C HIS A 204 9.57 -2.99 -12.60
N GLN A 205 9.85 -2.60 -13.85
CA GLN A 205 10.00 -1.20 -14.23
C GLN A 205 8.61 -0.55 -14.34
N ILE A 206 8.56 0.76 -14.10
CA ILE A 206 7.34 1.55 -14.28
C ILE A 206 6.95 1.47 -15.76
N GLY A 207 5.82 0.82 -16.01
CA GLY A 207 5.25 0.64 -17.34
C GLY A 207 4.07 1.57 -17.58
N LYS A 208 3.75 1.81 -18.85
CA LYS A 208 2.46 2.39 -19.21
C LYS A 208 1.37 1.32 -19.04
N VAL A 209 0.27 1.69 -18.41
CA VAL A 209 -0.94 0.86 -18.39
C VAL A 209 -1.86 1.37 -19.49
N GLU A 210 -2.15 0.50 -20.46
CA GLU A 210 -3.17 0.75 -21.47
C GLU A 210 -4.55 0.36 -20.90
N PHE A 211 -5.57 1.12 -21.28
CA PHE A 211 -6.98 0.88 -20.90
C PHE A 211 -7.70 0.11 -22.00
#